data_AF-A0A3D8HK52-F1
#
_entry.id   AF-A0A3D8HK52-F1
#
_cell.length_a   1.000
_cell.length_b   1.000
_cell.length_c   1.000
_cell.angle_alpha   90.00
_cell.angle_beta   90.00
_cell.angle_gamma   90.00
#
_symmetry.space_group_name_H-M   'P 1'
#
loop_
_entity.id
_entity.type
_entity.pdbx_description
1 polymer ?
#
loop_
_entity_poly.entity_id
_entity_poly.type
_entity_poly.pdbx_seq_one_letter_code
_entity_poly.pdbx_strand_id
1 'polypeptide(L)'
;MDREVYQGIFSLGRISSYVNIQEHNANLRLIRDISWKLGVFELFLRNKIDQIMKTQSSNGDRWLHNLWESVSKDDAQKTQDENFIYMDLEKVFKKDYHTITHNQAVSRLNFGFWINITKILIKEKDYQAPKILNVGHIRLSRYSTTTNHSIHDNNLKILLIFRLMRTIRNKAFHWENLLKTGINKKGKATPNIFVKENWKNNTQFYAGVFPQKIRIFVDDILDCIHPKLKDIIENSY
;
A
#
# COMPACT_ATOMS: atom_id res chain seq x y z
N MET A 1 29.26 1.81 19.73
CA MET A 1 28.90 0.44 19.32
C MET A 1 29.98 -0.03 18.38
N ASP A 2 30.56 -1.20 18.65
CA ASP A 2 31.62 -1.78 17.82
C ASP A 2 31.08 -2.08 16.40
N ARG A 3 31.87 -1.71 15.38
CA ARG A 3 31.52 -1.88 13.97
C ARG A 3 31.38 -3.34 13.58
N GLU A 4 32.19 -4.22 14.19
CA GLU A 4 32.13 -5.67 13.94
C GLU A 4 30.82 -6.26 14.50
N VAL A 5 30.46 -5.89 15.72
CA VAL A 5 29.17 -6.28 16.33
C VAL A 5 28.00 -5.78 15.48
N TYR A 6 28.07 -4.54 14.98
CA TYR A 6 27.01 -3.98 14.13
C TYR A 6 26.84 -4.74 12.80
N GLN A 7 27.96 -5.13 12.17
CA GLN A 7 27.95 -5.92 10.95
C GLN A 7 27.42 -7.33 11.17
N GLY A 8 27.74 -7.95 12.32
CA GLY A 8 27.20 -9.25 12.72
C GLY A 8 25.67 -9.24 12.85
N ILE A 9 25.08 -8.14 13.32
CA ILE A 9 23.62 -8.02 13.49
C ILE A 9 22.90 -7.74 12.16
N PHE A 10 23.41 -6.80 11.36
CA PHE A 10 22.66 -6.26 10.21
C PHE A 10 23.14 -6.73 8.84
N SER A 11 24.25 -7.46 8.75
CA SER A 11 24.99 -7.83 7.53
C SER A 11 25.60 -6.65 6.78
N LEU A 12 26.76 -6.90 6.16
CA LEU A 12 27.51 -5.89 5.41
C LEU A 12 26.71 -5.36 4.20
N GLY A 13 26.03 -6.24 3.47
CA GLY A 13 25.25 -5.86 2.27
C GLY A 13 24.08 -4.93 2.58
N ARG A 14 23.53 -5.00 3.79
CA ARG A 14 22.47 -4.07 4.23
C ARG A 14 23.05 -2.71 4.59
N ILE A 15 24.14 -2.72 5.35
CA ILE A 15 24.83 -1.50 5.82
C ILE A 15 25.38 -0.70 4.64
N SER A 16 25.89 -1.36 3.60
CA SER A 16 26.44 -0.70 2.41
C SER A 16 25.41 0.10 1.59
N SER A 17 24.12 -0.11 1.83
CA SER A 17 23.05 0.69 1.21
C SER A 17 22.82 2.05 1.88
N TYR A 18 23.54 2.35 2.97
CA TYR A 18 23.51 3.59 3.73
C TYR A 18 24.87 4.30 3.65
N VAL A 19 24.86 5.63 3.74
CA VAL A 19 26.05 6.50 3.83
C VAL A 19 26.83 6.19 5.11
N ASN A 20 26.15 5.96 6.23
CA ASN A 20 26.76 5.65 7.51
C ASN A 20 25.79 4.96 8.48
N ILE A 21 26.31 4.54 9.64
CA ILE A 21 25.55 3.89 10.72
C ILE A 21 24.43 4.82 11.25
N GLN A 22 24.68 6.13 11.29
CA GLN A 22 23.71 7.11 11.77
C GLN A 22 22.48 7.18 10.84
N GLU A 23 22.68 7.12 9.52
CA GLU A 23 21.61 7.03 8.54
C GLU A 23 20.84 5.71 8.67
N HIS A 24 21.53 4.58 8.83
CA HIS A 24 20.87 3.30 9.07
C HIS A 24 20.00 3.35 10.33
N ASN A 25 20.52 3.89 11.45
CA ASN A 25 19.75 4.07 12.68
C ASN A 25 18.58 5.06 12.50
N ALA A 26 18.74 6.10 11.69
CA ALA A 26 17.64 7.01 11.35
C ALA A 26 16.55 6.30 10.54
N ASN A 27 16.92 5.40 9.63
CA ASN A 27 16.00 4.55 8.90
C ASN A 27 15.24 3.60 9.83
N LEU A 28 15.93 2.94 10.77
CA LEU A 28 15.29 2.07 11.76
C LEU A 28 14.28 2.85 12.63
N ARG A 29 14.63 4.07 13.08
CA ARG A 29 13.69 4.94 13.80
C ARG A 29 12.49 5.32 12.95
N LEU A 30 12.70 5.66 11.67
CA LEU A 30 11.60 5.93 10.75
C LEU A 30 10.67 4.71 10.61
N ILE A 31 11.22 3.52 10.38
CA ILE A 31 10.46 2.26 10.27
C ILE A 31 9.62 2.04 11.53
N ARG A 32 10.25 2.11 12.71
CA ARG A 32 9.55 1.96 14.00
C ARG A 32 8.36 2.91 14.11
N ASP A 33 8.59 4.18 13.81
CA ASP A 33 7.59 5.23 14.02
C ASP A 33 6.41 5.18 13.04
N ILE A 34 6.56 4.52 11.88
CA ILE A 34 5.48 4.36 10.89
C ILE A 34 4.87 2.95 10.87
N SER A 35 5.49 1.94 11.49
CA SER A 35 5.06 0.54 11.33
C SER A 35 3.64 0.28 11.82
N TRP A 36 3.30 0.79 13.01
CA TRP A 36 1.95 0.64 13.55
C TRP A 36 0.91 1.40 12.71
N LYS A 37 1.27 2.58 12.19
CA LYS A 37 0.42 3.40 11.30
C LYS A 37 0.07 2.66 10.02
N LEU A 38 1.05 1.99 9.42
CA LEU A 38 0.86 1.16 8.24
C LEU A 38 -0.03 -0.05 8.55
N GLY A 39 0.14 -0.69 9.71
CA GLY A 39 -0.71 -1.80 10.15
C GLY A 39 -2.17 -1.39 10.37
N VAL A 40 -2.40 -0.24 11.00
CA VAL A 40 -3.75 0.33 11.19
C VAL A 40 -4.40 0.65 9.84
N PHE A 41 -3.64 1.26 8.92
CA PHE A 41 -4.14 1.55 7.58
C PHE A 41 -4.51 0.26 6.81
N GLU A 42 -3.66 -0.76 6.87
CA GLU A 42 -3.92 -2.06 6.22
C GLU A 42 -5.19 -2.73 6.78
N LEU A 43 -5.37 -2.71 8.11
CA LEU A 43 -6.57 -3.21 8.78
C LEU A 43 -7.82 -2.44 8.35
N PHE A 44 -7.76 -1.11 8.34
CA PHE A 44 -8.84 -0.25 7.89
C PHE A 44 -9.23 -0.59 6.45
N LEU A 45 -8.24 -0.61 5.53
CA LEU A 45 -8.53 -0.83 4.12
C LEU A 45 -9.20 -2.17 3.90
N ARG A 46 -8.65 -3.24 4.48
CA ARG A 46 -9.23 -4.59 4.41
C ARG A 46 -10.68 -4.61 4.87
N ASN A 47 -10.96 -4.09 6.06
CA ASN A 47 -12.31 -4.12 6.62
C ASN A 47 -13.28 -3.26 5.79
N LYS A 48 -12.82 -2.10 5.30
CA LYS A 48 -13.63 -1.20 4.49
C LYS A 48 -14.01 -1.83 3.14
N ILE A 49 -13.05 -2.45 2.46
CA ILE A 49 -13.29 -3.13 1.19
C ILE A 49 -14.16 -4.36 1.40
N ASP A 50 -13.92 -5.15 2.45
CA ASP A 50 -14.76 -6.29 2.80
C ASP A 50 -16.23 -5.89 3.00
N GLN A 51 -16.48 -4.82 3.77
CA GLN A 51 -17.82 -4.27 3.96
C GLN A 51 -18.47 -3.85 2.63
N ILE A 52 -17.74 -3.13 1.78
CA ILE A 52 -18.24 -2.70 0.46
C ILE A 52 -18.63 -3.92 -0.38
N MET A 53 -17.76 -4.94 -0.45
CA MET A 53 -18.02 -6.14 -1.24
C MET A 53 -19.21 -6.94 -0.72
N LYS A 54 -19.35 -7.07 0.61
CA LYS A 54 -20.51 -7.69 1.25
C LYS A 54 -21.82 -7.01 0.85
N THR A 55 -21.85 -5.68 0.85
CA THR A 55 -23.06 -4.92 0.47
C THR A 55 -23.41 -5.03 -1.02
N GLN A 56 -22.44 -5.34 -1.88
CA GLN A 56 -22.66 -5.50 -3.32
C GLN A 56 -22.98 -6.93 -3.75
N SER A 57 -22.82 -7.92 -2.85
CA SER A 57 -23.01 -9.33 -3.17
C SER A 57 -24.34 -9.86 -2.64
N SER A 58 -25.04 -10.66 -3.44
CA SER A 58 -26.30 -11.32 -3.07
C SER A 58 -26.16 -12.26 -1.86
N ASN A 59 -24.94 -12.78 -1.64
CA ASN A 59 -24.59 -13.56 -0.45
C ASN A 59 -23.31 -12.97 0.15
N GLY A 60 -23.49 -11.87 0.90
CA GLY A 60 -22.41 -10.98 1.36
C GLY A 60 -21.18 -11.71 1.88
N ASP A 61 -21.34 -12.62 2.84
CA ASP A 61 -20.22 -13.34 3.48
C ASP A 61 -19.59 -14.43 2.60
N ARG A 62 -20.08 -14.65 1.38
CA ARG A 62 -19.48 -15.55 0.38
C ARG A 62 -18.78 -14.81 -0.74
N TRP A 63 -18.67 -13.48 -0.72
CA TRP A 63 -18.12 -12.74 -1.87
C TRP A 63 -16.70 -13.17 -2.24
N LEU A 64 -15.87 -13.57 -1.26
CA LEU A 64 -14.52 -14.10 -1.51
C LEU A 64 -14.54 -15.49 -2.16
N HIS A 65 -15.43 -16.39 -1.69
CA HIS A 65 -15.64 -17.71 -2.32
C HIS A 65 -16.16 -17.55 -3.74
N ASN A 66 -17.17 -16.69 -3.94
CA ASN A 66 -17.74 -16.40 -5.25
C ASN A 66 -16.69 -15.82 -6.19
N LEU A 67 -15.83 -14.92 -5.69
CA LEU A 67 -14.71 -14.38 -6.46
C LEU A 67 -13.75 -15.51 -6.85
N TRP A 68 -13.30 -16.32 -5.89
CA TRP A 68 -12.43 -17.48 -6.14
C TRP A 68 -13.00 -18.43 -7.19
N GLU A 69 -14.29 -18.73 -7.13
CA GLU A 69 -15.00 -19.56 -8.10
C GLU A 69 -15.06 -18.91 -9.49
N SER A 70 -15.14 -17.58 -9.57
CA SER A 70 -15.21 -16.85 -10.84
C SER A 70 -13.85 -16.64 -11.52
N VAL A 71 -12.74 -16.56 -10.78
CA VAL A 71 -11.42 -16.34 -11.40
C VAL A 71 -10.80 -17.68 -11.80
N SER A 72 -10.95 -18.07 -13.08
CA SER A 72 -10.42 -19.35 -13.60
C SER A 72 -8.92 -19.31 -13.87
N LYS A 73 -8.14 -20.28 -13.38
CA LYS A 73 -6.69 -20.38 -13.63
C LYS A 73 -6.30 -20.29 -15.12
N ASP A 74 -7.15 -20.79 -16.00
CA ASP A 74 -6.87 -21.00 -17.43
C ASP A 74 -7.48 -19.92 -18.34
N ASP A 75 -7.96 -18.81 -17.77
CA ASP A 75 -8.43 -17.68 -18.57
C ASP A 75 -7.25 -16.92 -19.20
N ALA A 76 -7.03 -17.18 -20.49
CA ALA A 76 -5.99 -16.58 -21.31
C ALA A 76 -6.14 -15.05 -21.47
N GLN A 77 -7.30 -14.48 -21.13
CA GLN A 77 -7.60 -13.06 -21.27
C GLN A 77 -7.43 -12.28 -19.96
N LYS A 78 -7.03 -12.93 -18.87
CA LYS A 78 -6.81 -12.29 -17.57
C LYS A 78 -5.83 -11.13 -17.64
N THR A 79 -6.24 -10.02 -17.05
CA THR A 79 -5.35 -8.91 -16.75
C THR A 79 -4.29 -9.31 -15.73
N GLN A 80 -3.21 -8.54 -15.67
CA GLN A 80 -2.16 -8.74 -14.67
C GLN A 80 -2.70 -8.64 -13.23
N ASP A 81 -3.68 -7.76 -12.98
CA ASP A 81 -4.27 -7.59 -11.65
C ASP A 81 -5.12 -8.79 -11.24
N GLU A 82 -5.91 -9.36 -12.16
CA GLU A 82 -6.68 -10.59 -11.93
C GLU A 82 -5.78 -11.80 -11.67
N ASN A 83 -4.64 -11.88 -12.35
CA ASN A 83 -3.64 -12.90 -12.06
C ASN A 83 -3.09 -12.77 -10.64
N PHE A 84 -2.77 -11.55 -10.19
CA PHE A 84 -2.33 -11.34 -8.80
C PHE A 84 -3.42 -11.66 -7.78
N ILE A 85 -4.68 -11.31 -8.06
CA ILE A 85 -5.83 -11.66 -7.22
C ILE A 85 -5.97 -13.18 -7.11
N TYR A 86 -5.94 -13.89 -8.25
CA TYR A 86 -6.03 -15.34 -8.28
C TYR A 86 -4.90 -15.99 -7.46
N MET A 87 -3.64 -15.56 -7.63
CA MET A 87 -2.52 -16.10 -6.87
C MET A 87 -2.66 -15.90 -5.35
N ASP A 88 -3.25 -14.79 -4.93
CA ASP A 88 -3.46 -14.52 -3.50
C ASP A 88 -4.65 -15.30 -2.94
N LEU A 89 -5.72 -15.49 -3.72
CA LEU A 89 -6.82 -16.38 -3.36
C LEU A 89 -6.37 -17.85 -3.33
N GLU A 90 -5.55 -18.29 -4.28
CA GLU A 90 -5.04 -19.67 -4.34
C GLU A 90 -4.29 -20.03 -3.05
N LYS A 91 -3.46 -19.12 -2.52
CA LYS A 91 -2.75 -19.33 -1.24
C LYS A 91 -3.69 -19.53 -0.05
N VAL A 92 -4.90 -19.00 -0.12
CA VAL A 92 -5.89 -19.03 0.97
C VAL A 92 -6.85 -20.20 0.81
N PHE A 93 -7.39 -20.42 -0.39
CA PHE A 93 -8.47 -21.36 -0.64
C PHE A 93 -8.01 -22.74 -1.09
N LYS A 94 -6.85 -22.90 -1.74
CA LYS A 94 -6.43 -24.19 -2.36
C LYS A 94 -6.48 -25.39 -1.43
N LYS A 95 -6.19 -25.22 -0.13
CA LYS A 95 -6.22 -26.30 0.86
C LYS A 95 -7.42 -26.24 1.80
N ASP A 96 -7.91 -25.03 2.08
CA ASP A 96 -8.88 -24.80 3.15
C ASP A 96 -10.25 -24.34 2.62
N TYR A 97 -10.53 -24.48 1.32
CA TYR A 97 -11.72 -23.88 0.69
C TYR A 97 -13.05 -24.19 1.43
N HIS A 98 -13.23 -25.43 1.88
CA HIS A 98 -14.44 -25.86 2.60
C HIS A 98 -14.42 -25.58 4.11
N THR A 99 -13.25 -25.31 4.70
CA THR A 99 -13.08 -25.20 6.16
C THR A 99 -12.79 -23.77 6.63
N ILE A 100 -12.30 -22.91 5.73
CA ILE A 100 -11.95 -21.53 6.06
C ILE A 100 -13.20 -20.67 6.22
N THR A 101 -13.29 -20.00 7.36
CA THR A 101 -14.32 -18.98 7.57
C THR A 101 -14.00 -17.72 6.78
N HIS A 102 -15.02 -16.92 6.44
CA HIS A 102 -14.83 -15.64 5.75
C HIS A 102 -13.83 -14.73 6.46
N ASN A 103 -13.94 -14.58 7.79
CA ASN A 103 -13.04 -13.75 8.58
C ASN A 103 -11.59 -14.27 8.56
N GLN A 104 -11.39 -15.58 8.59
CA GLN A 104 -10.06 -16.16 8.42
C GLN A 104 -9.51 -15.86 7.02
N ALA A 105 -10.30 -16.01 5.97
CA ALA A 105 -9.88 -15.69 4.60
C ALA A 105 -9.48 -14.21 4.47
N VAL A 106 -10.33 -13.29 4.93
CA VAL A 106 -10.06 -11.85 5.01
C VAL A 106 -8.73 -11.60 5.73
N SER A 107 -8.50 -12.23 6.87
CA SER A 107 -7.29 -12.01 7.66
C SER A 107 -5.98 -12.47 6.99
N ARG A 108 -6.05 -13.48 6.12
CA ARG A 108 -4.89 -14.11 5.45
C ARG A 108 -4.50 -13.43 4.13
N LEU A 109 -5.41 -12.63 3.55
CA LEU A 109 -5.14 -11.90 2.31
C LEU A 109 -4.27 -10.68 2.57
N ASN A 110 -3.22 -10.54 1.75
CA ASN A 110 -2.20 -9.51 1.93
C ASN A 110 -2.69 -8.12 1.47
N PHE A 111 -1.96 -7.08 1.86
CA PHE A 111 -2.27 -5.70 1.47
C PHE A 111 -2.41 -5.47 -0.04
N GLY A 112 -1.59 -6.15 -0.85
CA GLY A 112 -1.63 -6.08 -2.31
C GLY A 112 -2.96 -6.56 -2.90
N PHE A 113 -3.53 -7.64 -2.36
CA PHE A 113 -4.85 -8.13 -2.75
C PHE A 113 -5.92 -7.03 -2.59
N TRP A 114 -5.97 -6.38 -1.42
CA TRP A 114 -6.96 -5.32 -1.14
C TRP A 114 -6.83 -4.10 -2.06
N ILE A 115 -5.61 -3.78 -2.49
CA ILE A 115 -5.35 -2.73 -3.48
C ILE A 115 -5.86 -3.13 -4.86
N ASN A 116 -5.68 -4.40 -5.26
CA ASN A 116 -6.19 -4.88 -6.55
C ASN A 116 -7.72 -4.89 -6.57
N ILE A 117 -8.39 -5.32 -5.48
CA ILE A 117 -9.86 -5.20 -5.37
C ILE A 117 -10.30 -3.75 -5.45
N THR A 118 -9.61 -2.82 -4.79
CA THR A 118 -9.89 -1.38 -4.90
C THR A 118 -9.80 -0.90 -6.36
N LYS A 119 -8.80 -1.39 -7.10
CA LYS A 119 -8.62 -1.05 -8.51
C LYS A 119 -9.78 -1.52 -9.37
N ILE A 120 -10.26 -2.75 -9.17
CA ILE A 120 -11.46 -3.29 -9.83
C ILE A 120 -12.68 -2.43 -9.50
N LEU A 121 -12.93 -2.15 -8.22
CA LEU A 121 -14.06 -1.33 -7.78
C LEU A 121 -14.08 0.02 -8.51
N ILE A 122 -12.93 0.68 -8.61
CA ILE A 122 -12.82 2.01 -9.21
C ILE A 122 -12.87 1.98 -10.74
N LYS A 123 -12.13 1.08 -11.38
CA LYS A 123 -11.94 1.09 -12.84
C LYS A 123 -13.06 0.36 -13.59
N GLU A 124 -13.61 -0.69 -13.01
CA GLU A 124 -14.59 -1.56 -13.68
C GLU A 124 -16.00 -1.35 -13.16
N LYS A 125 -16.16 -1.04 -11.86
CA LYS A 125 -17.48 -0.84 -11.23
C LYS A 125 -17.84 0.64 -11.00
N ASP A 126 -17.06 1.56 -11.53
CA ASP A 126 -17.21 3.02 -11.39
C ASP A 126 -17.44 3.49 -9.94
N TYR A 127 -16.83 2.79 -8.98
CA TYR A 127 -17.00 3.09 -7.56
C TYR A 127 -16.25 4.37 -7.20
N GLN A 128 -16.93 5.27 -6.50
CA GLN A 128 -16.39 6.59 -6.17
C GLN A 128 -15.47 6.52 -4.95
N ALA A 129 -14.22 6.96 -5.11
CA ALA A 129 -13.17 6.92 -4.08
C ALA A 129 -13.59 7.47 -2.71
N PRO A 130 -14.38 8.56 -2.58
CA PRO A 130 -14.80 9.05 -1.27
C PRO A 130 -15.59 8.04 -0.44
N LYS A 131 -16.23 7.05 -1.07
CA LYS A 131 -16.91 5.95 -0.37
C LYS A 131 -15.95 4.96 0.27
N ILE A 132 -14.70 4.88 -0.22
CA ILE A 132 -13.60 4.07 0.35
C ILE A 132 -12.83 4.92 1.35
N LEU A 133 -12.25 6.03 0.90
CA LEU A 133 -11.46 6.97 1.69
C LEU A 133 -11.50 8.36 1.04
N ASN A 134 -11.89 9.39 1.79
CA ASN A 134 -11.96 10.75 1.25
C ASN A 134 -10.58 11.42 1.23
N VAL A 135 -9.96 11.40 0.04
CA VAL A 135 -8.63 11.98 -0.21
C VAL A 135 -8.69 13.34 -0.93
N GLY A 136 -9.84 14.01 -0.94
CA GLY A 136 -10.07 15.24 -1.70
C GLY A 136 -9.07 16.35 -1.41
N HIS A 137 -8.73 16.52 -0.13
CA HIS A 137 -7.80 17.54 0.36
C HIS A 137 -6.32 17.17 0.14
N ILE A 138 -6.01 15.91 -0.18
CA ILE A 138 -4.63 15.47 -0.41
C ILE A 138 -4.12 16.01 -1.75
N ARG A 139 -2.95 16.65 -1.69
CA ARG A 139 -2.18 17.10 -2.86
C ARG A 139 -0.88 16.31 -2.93
N LEU A 140 -0.81 15.32 -3.82
CA LEU A 140 0.34 14.41 -3.93
C LEU A 140 1.66 15.11 -4.29
N SER A 141 1.60 16.28 -4.93
CA SER A 141 2.77 17.12 -5.22
C SER A 141 3.44 17.70 -3.96
N ARG A 142 2.77 17.68 -2.80
CA ARG A 142 3.38 18.07 -1.51
C ARG A 142 4.49 17.11 -1.05
N TYR A 143 4.48 15.87 -1.55
CA TYR A 143 5.40 14.82 -1.10
C TYR A 143 6.55 14.56 -2.06
N SER A 144 6.39 14.95 -3.32
CA SER A 144 7.47 14.95 -4.31
C SER A 144 7.25 15.94 -5.43
N THR A 145 8.32 16.64 -5.80
CA THR A 145 8.41 17.49 -6.99
C THR A 145 8.40 16.69 -8.29
N THR A 146 8.60 15.37 -8.23
CA THR A 146 8.50 14.46 -9.39
C THR A 146 7.08 13.97 -9.66
N THR A 147 6.13 14.32 -8.79
CA THR A 147 4.71 13.95 -8.94
C THR A 147 4.04 14.88 -9.96
N ASN A 148 3.16 14.35 -10.81
CA ASN A 148 2.37 15.18 -11.72
C ASN A 148 1.52 16.20 -10.95
N HIS A 149 1.63 17.48 -11.32
CA HIS A 149 0.90 18.56 -10.64
C HIS A 149 -0.63 18.52 -10.87
N SER A 150 -1.11 17.86 -11.93
CA SER A 150 -2.50 17.85 -12.38
C SER A 150 -3.36 16.67 -11.86
N ILE A 151 -2.94 16.00 -10.78
CA ILE A 151 -3.70 14.87 -10.21
C ILE A 151 -4.84 15.40 -9.33
N HIS A 152 -5.99 15.72 -9.94
CA HIS A 152 -7.19 16.19 -9.25
C HIS A 152 -8.24 15.11 -9.02
N ASP A 153 -8.27 14.08 -9.87
CA ASP A 153 -9.22 12.97 -9.82
C ASP A 153 -9.00 12.11 -8.56
N ASN A 154 -10.00 12.03 -7.69
CA ASN A 154 -9.89 11.32 -6.41
C ASN A 154 -9.76 9.79 -6.59
N ASN A 155 -10.31 9.23 -7.66
CA ASN A 155 -10.15 7.81 -8.00
C ASN A 155 -8.71 7.52 -8.42
N LEU A 156 -8.07 8.42 -9.17
CA LEU A 156 -6.64 8.29 -9.45
C LEU A 156 -5.79 8.48 -8.18
N LYS A 157 -6.10 9.50 -7.36
CA LYS A 157 -5.36 9.77 -6.11
C LYS A 157 -5.33 8.55 -5.20
N ILE A 158 -6.48 7.93 -4.93
CA ILE A 158 -6.55 6.80 -3.99
C ILE A 158 -5.72 5.60 -4.49
N LEU A 159 -5.73 5.31 -5.80
CA LEU A 159 -4.90 4.25 -6.38
C LEU A 159 -3.40 4.54 -6.20
N LEU A 160 -2.97 5.77 -6.49
CA LEU A 160 -1.57 6.19 -6.29
C LEU A 160 -1.17 6.14 -4.82
N ILE A 161 -2.02 6.66 -3.92
CA ILE A 161 -1.80 6.65 -2.47
C ILE A 161 -1.64 5.22 -1.96
N PHE A 162 -2.56 4.32 -2.30
CA PHE A 162 -2.54 2.95 -1.81
C PHE A 162 -1.30 2.20 -2.30
N ARG A 163 -0.91 2.41 -3.56
CA ARG A 163 0.33 1.83 -4.10
C ARG A 163 1.58 2.41 -3.43
N LEU A 164 1.61 3.71 -3.11
CA LEU A 164 2.70 4.32 -2.33
C LEU A 164 2.76 3.75 -0.91
N MET A 165 1.62 3.62 -0.23
CA MET A 165 1.51 3.00 1.10
C MET A 165 2.02 1.56 1.07
N ARG A 166 1.67 0.76 0.05
CA ARG A 166 2.20 -0.61 -0.13
C ARG A 166 3.71 -0.62 -0.31
N THR A 167 4.25 0.28 -1.13
CA THR A 167 5.71 0.40 -1.34
C THR A 167 6.42 0.74 -0.05
N ILE A 168 5.92 1.73 0.72
CA ILE A 168 6.48 2.11 2.02
C ILE A 168 6.40 0.93 2.99
N ARG A 169 5.24 0.29 3.10
CA ARG A 169 4.99 -0.85 3.99
C ARG A 169 5.91 -2.03 3.71
N ASN A 170 6.03 -2.44 2.45
CA ASN A 170 6.90 -3.54 2.07
C ASN A 170 8.36 -3.22 2.42
N LYS A 171 8.83 -2.01 2.07
CA LYS A 171 10.19 -1.59 2.40
C LYS A 171 10.43 -1.55 3.91
N ALA A 172 9.48 -1.02 4.68
CA ALA A 172 9.58 -0.97 6.13
C ALA A 172 9.67 -2.37 6.76
N PHE A 173 8.78 -3.29 6.37
CA PHE A 173 8.73 -4.64 6.95
C PHE A 173 9.83 -5.56 6.44
N HIS A 174 10.40 -5.27 5.28
CA HIS A 174 11.63 -5.90 4.82
C HIS A 174 12.88 -5.20 5.34
N TRP A 175 12.75 -4.14 6.17
CA TRP A 175 13.83 -3.34 6.75
C TRP A 175 14.75 -2.64 5.72
N GLU A 176 14.23 -2.37 4.52
CA GLU A 176 14.95 -1.71 3.43
C GLU A 176 15.23 -0.22 3.74
N ASN A 177 16.16 0.38 2.98
CA ASN A 177 16.48 1.80 3.10
C ASN A 177 15.34 2.67 2.53
N LEU A 178 14.51 3.25 3.40
CA LEU A 178 13.47 4.24 3.08
C LEU A 178 14.05 5.64 2.82
N LEU A 179 15.28 5.90 3.27
CA LEU A 179 16.00 7.16 3.08
C LEU A 179 16.67 7.25 1.71
N LYS A 180 16.72 6.15 0.96
CA LYS A 180 17.31 6.09 -0.37
C LYS A 180 16.60 7.04 -1.35
N THR A 181 17.40 7.82 -2.07
CA THR A 181 16.97 8.61 -3.23
C THR A 181 17.67 8.12 -4.50
N GLY A 182 17.03 8.34 -5.65
CA GLY A 182 17.65 8.18 -6.96
C GLY A 182 18.16 9.50 -7.51
N ILE A 183 18.83 9.44 -8.65
CA ILE A 183 19.22 10.59 -9.46
C ILE A 183 18.73 10.33 -10.89
N ASN A 184 18.05 11.29 -11.50
CA ASN A 184 17.62 11.16 -12.89
C ASN A 184 18.74 11.52 -13.88
N LYS A 185 18.50 11.31 -15.18
CA LYS A 185 19.45 11.65 -16.26
C LYS A 185 19.92 13.12 -16.26
N LYS A 186 19.20 14.02 -15.60
CA LYS A 186 19.52 15.45 -15.48
C LYS A 186 20.21 15.80 -14.15
N GLY A 187 20.67 14.81 -13.39
CA GLY A 187 21.34 15.03 -12.10
C GLY A 187 20.41 15.44 -10.96
N LYS A 188 19.07 15.45 -11.16
CA LYS A 188 18.13 15.84 -10.10
C LYS A 188 17.75 14.64 -9.24
N ALA A 189 17.69 14.86 -7.94
CA ALA A 189 17.24 13.86 -6.98
C ALA A 189 15.79 13.42 -7.28
N THR A 190 15.55 12.12 -7.15
CA THR A 190 14.22 11.51 -7.29
C THR A 190 13.90 10.64 -6.08
N PRO A 191 12.62 10.54 -5.67
CA PRO A 191 12.26 9.61 -4.61
C PRO A 191 12.41 8.17 -5.09
N ASN A 192 12.99 7.30 -4.26
CA ASN A 192 13.01 5.86 -4.54
C ASN A 192 11.65 5.19 -4.26
N ILE A 193 10.79 5.85 -3.48
CA ILE A 193 9.38 5.50 -3.31
C ILE A 193 8.59 6.25 -4.36
N PHE A 194 8.31 5.57 -5.47
CA PHE A 194 7.53 6.12 -6.56
C PHE A 194 6.60 5.06 -7.14
N VAL A 195 5.50 5.51 -7.75
CA VAL A 195 4.54 4.67 -8.44
C VAL A 195 4.13 5.33 -9.74
N LYS A 196 3.66 4.50 -10.67
CA LYS A 196 3.06 4.94 -11.93
C LYS A 196 1.73 4.26 -12.13
N GLU A 197 0.72 4.99 -12.59
CA GLU A 197 -0.62 4.46 -12.89
C GLU A 197 -1.09 4.99 -14.24
N ASN A 198 -1.64 4.11 -15.07
CA ASN A 198 -2.34 4.53 -16.27
C ASN A 198 -3.79 4.83 -15.90
N TRP A 199 -4.22 6.05 -16.21
CA TRP A 199 -5.56 6.57 -15.96
C TRP A 199 -6.19 7.00 -17.28
N LYS A 200 -7.52 7.12 -17.32
CA LYS A 200 -8.38 7.61 -18.44
C LYS A 200 -7.64 7.94 -19.75
N ASN A 201 -7.99 7.25 -20.83
CA ASN A 201 -7.32 7.33 -22.14
C ASN A 201 -5.85 6.86 -22.10
N ASN A 202 -5.53 5.94 -21.19
CA ASN A 202 -4.19 5.36 -21.02
C ASN A 202 -3.08 6.41 -20.74
N THR A 203 -3.46 7.56 -20.20
CA THR A 203 -2.52 8.62 -19.78
C THR A 203 -1.77 8.16 -18.53
N GLN A 204 -0.45 8.27 -18.57
CA GLN A 204 0.40 7.83 -17.46
C GLN A 204 0.63 8.93 -16.43
N PHE A 205 0.38 8.61 -15.17
CA PHE A 205 0.61 9.48 -14.03
C PHE A 205 1.64 8.89 -13.09
N TYR A 206 2.42 9.78 -12.47
CA TYR A 206 3.51 9.48 -11.57
C TYR A 206 3.28 10.18 -10.24
N ALA A 207 3.53 9.46 -9.15
CA ALA A 207 3.58 10.02 -7.82
C ALA A 207 4.74 9.42 -7.04
N GLY A 208 5.36 10.22 -6.19
CA GLY A 208 6.44 9.76 -5.32
C GLY A 208 6.43 10.46 -3.96
N VAL A 209 7.21 9.91 -3.04
CA VAL A 209 7.38 10.43 -1.68
C VAL A 209 8.86 10.48 -1.37
N PHE A 210 9.39 11.68 -1.15
CA PHE A 210 10.77 11.82 -0.68
C PHE A 210 10.92 11.35 0.78
N PRO A 211 12.11 10.87 1.18
CA PRO A 211 12.38 10.39 2.54
C PRO A 211 11.85 11.28 3.66
N GLN A 212 12.16 12.58 3.61
CA GLN A 212 11.75 13.58 4.60
C GLN A 212 10.24 13.85 4.63
N LYS A 213 9.49 13.33 3.66
CA LYS A 213 8.03 13.47 3.56
C LYS A 213 7.28 12.20 3.90
N ILE A 214 7.95 11.06 4.15
CA ILE A 214 7.29 9.78 4.45
C ILE A 214 6.39 9.88 5.68
N ARG A 215 6.87 10.50 6.77
CA ARG A 215 6.08 10.63 8.01
C ARG A 215 4.80 11.43 7.78
N ILE A 216 4.93 12.63 7.20
CA ILE A 216 3.80 13.52 6.91
C ILE A 216 2.85 12.85 5.90
N PHE A 217 3.37 12.14 4.90
CA PHE A 217 2.54 11.39 3.97
C PHE A 217 1.69 10.35 4.70
N VAL A 218 2.30 9.50 5.53
CA VAL A 218 1.56 8.46 6.28
C VAL A 218 0.55 9.09 7.24
N ASP A 219 0.91 10.18 7.94
CA ASP A 219 0.03 10.88 8.87
C ASP A 219 -1.17 11.51 8.14
N ASP A 220 -0.95 12.28 7.07
CA ASP A 220 -2.02 12.88 6.27
C ASP A 220 -3.00 11.82 5.72
N ILE A 221 -2.53 10.60 5.42
CA ILE A 221 -3.41 9.49 4.97
C ILE A 221 -4.20 8.87 6.13
N LEU A 222 -3.62 8.76 7.33
CA LEU A 222 -4.36 8.29 8.50
C LEU A 222 -5.44 9.29 8.93
N ASP A 223 -5.18 10.59 8.82
CA ASP A 223 -6.16 11.63 9.14
C ASP A 223 -7.40 11.56 8.22
N CYS A 224 -7.25 10.98 7.02
CA CYS A 224 -8.38 10.71 6.12
C CYS A 224 -9.31 9.59 6.63
N ILE A 225 -8.82 8.68 7.49
CA ILE A 225 -9.63 7.58 8.06
C ILE A 225 -10.53 8.15 9.15
N HIS A 226 -9.91 8.77 10.15
CA HIS A 226 -10.60 9.45 11.23
C HIS A 226 -9.60 10.41 11.92
N PRO A 227 -9.92 11.71 12.05
CA PRO A 227 -8.97 12.71 12.55
C PRO A 227 -8.39 12.41 13.94
N LYS A 228 -9.15 11.72 14.80
CA LYS A 228 -8.71 11.35 16.16
C LYS A 228 -8.11 9.94 16.28
N LEU A 229 -7.96 9.21 15.18
CA LEU A 229 -7.50 7.82 15.23
C LEU A 229 -6.09 7.72 15.84
N LYS A 230 -5.23 8.67 15.50
CA LYS A 230 -3.87 8.76 16.02
C LYS A 230 -3.89 9.00 17.53
N ASP A 231 -4.65 9.99 18.00
CA ASP A 231 -4.79 10.30 19.42
C ASP A 231 -5.34 9.11 20.21
N ILE A 232 -6.33 8.39 19.68
CA ILE A 232 -6.89 7.21 20.34
C ILE A 232 -5.81 6.15 20.54
N ILE A 233 -5.02 5.86 19.50
CA ILE A 233 -4.04 4.77 19.54
C ILE A 233 -2.79 5.15 20.36
N GLU A 234 -2.31 6.38 20.21
CA GLU A 234 -1.12 6.87 20.93
C GLU A 234 -1.38 7.08 22.43
N ASN A 235 -2.62 7.38 22.84
CA ASN A 235 -3.00 7.53 24.26
C ASN A 235 -3.56 6.24 24.91
N SER A 236 -3.55 5.10 24.21
CA SER A 236 -4.05 3.82 24.74
C SER A 236 -3.02 3.01 25.53
N TYR A 237 -1.82 3.56 25.79
CA TYR A 237 -0.74 2.91 26.53
C TYR A 237 -0.03 3.87 27.49
#